data_AF-A0ABD2JP90-F1
#
_entry.id   AF-A0ABD2JP90-F1
#
_cell.length_a   1.000
_cell.length_b   1.000
_cell.length_c   1.000
_cell.angle_alpha   90.00
_cell.angle_beta   90.00
_cell.angle_gamma   90.00
#
_symmetry.space_group_name_H-M   'P 1'
#
loop_
_entity.id
_entity.type
_entity.pdbx_description
1 polymer ?
#
loop_
_entity_poly.entity_id
_entity_poly.type
_entity_poly.pdbx_seq_one_letter_code
_entity_poly.pdbx_strand_id
1 'polypeptide(L)'
;MDSFIFAPKSVTEPLMKVLKLVADNRVFALGRSLGNSGLDPKDVLIKCPEQEVMDKLPIFEFKFGTQTFTLTPKEYILKLKMPLNPFNDTHKIGVFNWCHPMIREKPKDGMYAKFVMPENNTDQWVFGQLFFNKACVAFKYGETPQLALAPPKAIANPSH
;
A
#
# COMPACT_ATOMS: atom_id res chain seq x y z
N MET A 1 3.63 -9.60 -6.80
CA MET A 1 2.47 -8.80 -7.24
C MET A 1 2.50 -7.50 -6.47
N ASP A 2 2.37 -6.37 -7.16
CA ASP A 2 2.49 -5.05 -6.54
C ASP A 2 1.26 -4.77 -5.66
N SER A 3 1.47 -4.69 -4.35
CA SER A 3 0.41 -4.47 -3.35
C SER A 3 -0.03 -3.00 -3.26
N PHE A 4 0.43 -2.14 -4.18
CA PHE A 4 0.30 -0.69 -4.09
C PHE A 4 -0.99 -0.15 -4.71
N ILE A 5 -1.39 1.03 -4.25
CA ILE A 5 -2.36 1.89 -4.92
C ILE A 5 -1.59 3.11 -5.41
N PHE A 6 -1.64 3.39 -6.70
CA PHE A 6 -1.10 4.65 -7.21
C PHE A 6 -2.18 5.70 -7.21
N ALA A 7 -1.85 6.88 -6.70
CA ALA A 7 -2.78 8.00 -6.57
C ALA A 7 -2.22 9.24 -7.26
N PRO A 8 -3.10 10.19 -7.62
CA PRO A 8 -2.69 11.47 -8.17
C PRO A 8 -1.73 12.21 -7.25
N LYS A 9 -0.84 13.00 -7.85
CA LYS A 9 0.15 13.79 -7.12
C LYS A 9 -0.47 14.73 -6.07
N SER A 10 -1.64 15.29 -6.39
CA SER A 10 -2.44 16.14 -5.50
C SER A 10 -2.88 15.43 -4.21
N VAL A 11 -2.94 14.09 -4.21
CA VAL A 11 -3.23 13.27 -3.04
C VAL A 11 -1.95 12.84 -2.33
N THR A 12 -0.94 12.42 -3.09
CA THR A 12 0.27 11.81 -2.53
C THR A 12 1.20 12.83 -1.90
N GLU A 13 1.36 14.02 -2.48
CA GLU A 13 2.23 15.06 -1.92
C GLU A 13 1.84 15.50 -0.50
N PRO A 14 0.58 15.93 -0.23
CA PRO A 14 0.20 16.31 1.12
C PRO A 14 0.28 15.13 2.09
N LEU A 15 -0.09 13.93 1.64
CA LEU A 15 0.00 12.71 2.45
C LEU A 15 1.46 12.45 2.88
N MET A 16 2.40 12.46 1.94
CA MET A 16 3.81 12.19 2.22
C MET A 16 4.47 13.29 3.06
N LYS A 17 4.03 14.55 2.95
CA LYS A 17 4.46 15.64 3.84
C LYS A 17 4.10 15.36 5.30
N VAL A 18 2.89 14.85 5.56
CA VAL A 18 2.45 14.47 6.92
C VAL A 18 3.22 13.25 7.43
N LEU A 19 3.38 12.23 6.57
CA LEU A 19 3.99 10.95 6.96
C LEU A 19 5.51 11.01 7.14
N LYS A 20 6.17 12.09 6.70
CA LYS A 20 7.61 12.34 6.84
C LYS A 20 8.45 11.15 6.35
N LEU A 21 8.65 11.11 5.05
CA LEU A 21 9.48 10.10 4.39
C LEU A 21 10.85 9.96 5.06
N VAL A 22 11.26 8.71 5.22
CA VAL A 22 12.56 8.37 5.78
C VAL A 22 13.47 8.12 4.60
N ALA A 23 14.53 8.92 4.49
CA ALA A 23 15.55 8.69 3.49
C ALA A 23 16.15 7.28 3.68
N ASP A 24 16.39 6.61 2.56
CA ASP A 24 17.12 5.34 2.56
C ASP A 24 18.47 5.53 3.26
N ASN A 25 18.77 4.67 4.23
CA ASN A 25 19.92 4.82 5.11
C ASN A 25 20.65 3.49 5.27
N ARG A 26 21.82 3.53 5.92
CA ARG A 26 22.69 2.35 6.07
C ARG A 26 22.00 1.15 6.75
N VAL A 27 21.02 1.39 7.62
CA VAL A 27 20.26 0.31 8.29
C VAL A 27 19.37 -0.43 7.29
N PHE A 28 18.68 0.31 6.41
CA PHE A 28 17.87 -0.31 5.35
C PHE A 28 18.73 -0.97 4.28
N ALA A 29 19.88 -0.39 3.93
CA ALA A 29 20.85 -1.03 3.04
C ALA A 29 21.36 -2.37 3.61
N LEU A 30 21.70 -2.39 4.91
CA LEU A 30 22.14 -3.60 5.60
C LEU A 30 21.01 -4.63 5.71
N GLY A 31 19.79 -4.20 6.08
CA GLY A 31 18.62 -5.09 6.17
C GLY A 31 18.26 -5.76 4.84
N ARG A 32 18.43 -5.05 3.71
CA ARG A 32 18.30 -5.60 2.35
C ARG A 32 19.41 -6.58 2.01
N SER A 33 20.67 -6.21 2.30
CA SER A 33 21.86 -7.05 2.04
C SER A 33 21.80 -8.39 2.78
N LEU A 34 21.24 -8.41 3.99
CA LEU A 34 21.10 -9.61 4.80
C LEU A 34 19.90 -10.49 4.39
N GLY A 35 19.13 -10.13 3.36
CA GLY A 35 17.96 -10.90 2.88
C GLY A 35 16.79 -10.99 3.86
N ASN A 36 16.93 -10.41 5.06
CA ASN A 36 15.99 -10.57 6.17
C ASN A 36 14.80 -9.59 6.13
N SER A 37 14.80 -8.61 5.24
CA SER A 37 13.81 -7.54 5.27
C SER A 37 12.66 -7.73 4.27
N GLY A 38 12.85 -8.47 3.17
CA GLY A 38 11.88 -8.51 2.07
C GLY A 38 11.60 -7.14 1.43
N LEU A 39 12.38 -6.10 1.78
CA LEU A 39 12.21 -4.73 1.31
C LEU A 39 12.95 -4.54 -0.01
N ASP A 40 12.26 -4.08 -1.04
CA ASP A 40 12.90 -3.66 -2.28
C ASP A 40 13.60 -2.31 -2.07
N PRO A 41 14.76 -2.03 -2.71
CA PRO A 41 15.32 -0.69 -2.74
C PRO A 41 14.39 0.45 -3.16
N LYS A 42 13.31 0.13 -3.87
CA LYS A 42 12.27 1.07 -4.28
C LYS A 42 11.19 1.27 -3.22
N ASP A 43 11.28 0.59 -2.08
CA ASP A 43 10.32 0.73 -1.00
C ASP A 43 10.48 2.05 -0.27
N VAL A 44 9.43 2.85 -0.35
CA VAL A 44 9.30 4.09 0.42
C VAL A 44 8.98 3.70 1.85
N LEU A 45 9.75 4.22 2.81
CA LEU A 45 9.60 3.90 4.22
C LEU A 45 9.29 5.17 5.02
N ILE A 46 8.43 5.02 6.02
CA ILE A 46 8.09 6.07 6.97
C ILE A 46 8.27 5.55 8.38
N LYS A 47 8.52 6.44 9.35
CA LYS A 47 8.31 6.09 10.75
C LYS A 47 6.82 5.83 10.92
N CYS A 48 6.45 4.71 11.55
CA CYS A 48 5.05 4.44 11.82
C CYS A 48 4.44 5.61 12.59
N PRO A 49 3.36 6.23 12.07
CA PRO A 49 2.74 7.35 12.75
C PRO A 49 2.16 6.90 14.09
N GLU A 50 2.18 7.81 15.06
CA GLU A 50 1.46 7.65 16.32
C GLU A 50 -0.06 7.71 16.06
N GLN A 51 -0.86 7.21 17.01
CA GLN A 51 -2.31 7.11 16.83
C GLN A 51 -2.96 8.46 16.52
N GLU A 52 -2.53 9.54 17.18
CA GLU A 52 -3.04 10.90 16.92
C GLU A 52 -2.78 11.39 15.50
N VAL A 53 -1.66 10.96 14.89
CA VAL A 53 -1.36 11.25 13.49
C VAL A 53 -2.24 10.37 12.61
N MET A 54 -2.34 9.07 12.92
CA MET A 54 -3.19 8.12 12.18
C MET A 54 -4.64 8.58 12.10
N ASP A 55 -5.18 9.16 13.18
CA ASP A 55 -6.57 9.63 13.25
C ASP A 55 -6.83 10.90 12.41
N LYS A 56 -5.77 11.66 12.08
CA LYS A 56 -5.83 12.85 11.23
C LYS A 56 -5.62 12.55 9.75
N LEU A 57 -5.21 11.33 9.42
CA LEU A 57 -4.97 10.93 8.05
C LEU A 57 -6.31 10.68 7.32
N PRO A 58 -6.35 10.95 6.01
CA PRO A 58 -7.58 10.82 5.24
C PRO A 58 -8.08 9.37 5.22
N ILE A 59 -9.40 9.22 5.37
CA ILE A 59 -10.12 8.01 4.95
C ILE A 59 -10.52 8.24 3.49
N PHE A 60 -10.15 7.31 2.61
CA PHE A 60 -10.52 7.40 1.20
C PHE A 60 -11.77 6.57 0.93
N GLU A 61 -12.77 7.19 0.31
CA GLU A 61 -14.00 6.52 -0.12
C GLU A 61 -14.07 6.49 -1.64
N PHE A 62 -14.17 5.28 -2.19
CA PHE A 62 -14.27 5.04 -3.62
C PHE A 62 -15.67 4.55 -3.96
N LYS A 63 -16.42 5.35 -4.71
CA LYS A 63 -17.77 5.01 -5.15
C LYS A 63 -17.73 4.38 -6.54
N PHE A 64 -18.19 3.14 -6.64
CA PHE A 64 -18.33 2.40 -7.89
C PHE A 64 -19.79 1.98 -8.07
N GLY A 65 -20.54 2.76 -8.85
CA GLY A 65 -21.98 2.58 -8.96
C GLY A 65 -22.68 2.78 -7.61
N THR A 66 -23.34 1.74 -7.11
CA THR A 66 -24.03 1.75 -5.80
C THR A 66 -23.16 1.29 -4.64
N GLN A 67 -21.93 0.81 -4.90
CA GLN A 67 -21.02 0.31 -3.88
C GLN A 67 -20.02 1.38 -3.46
N THR A 68 -19.74 1.45 -2.17
CA THR A 68 -18.69 2.32 -1.60
C THR A 68 -17.62 1.45 -0.95
N PHE A 69 -16.37 1.65 -1.37
CA PHE A 69 -15.21 1.00 -0.77
C PHE A 69 -14.42 2.01 0.04
N THR A 70 -14.20 1.69 1.30
CA THR A 70 -13.47 2.55 2.23
C THR A 70 -12.06 2.01 2.44
N LEU A 71 -11.08 2.92 2.38
CA LEU A 71 -9.68 2.65 2.65
C LEU A 71 -9.21 3.55 3.80
N THR A 72 -9.01 2.94 4.96
CA THR A 72 -8.64 3.63 6.20
C THR A 72 -7.12 3.72 6.36
N PRO A 73 -6.60 4.67 7.17
CA PRO A 73 -5.18 4.81 7.43
C PRO A 73 -4.46 3.53 7.84
N LYS A 74 -5.10 2.67 8.64
CA LYS A 74 -4.51 1.39 9.10
C LYS A 74 -4.29 0.39 7.97
N GLU A 75 -4.96 0.57 6.84
CA GLU A 75 -4.94 -0.37 5.73
C GLU A 75 -3.97 0.04 4.64
N TYR A 76 -3.73 1.35 4.48
CA TYR A 76 -2.71 1.86 3.56
C TYR A 76 -1.39 2.23 4.24
N ILE A 77 -1.26 2.06 5.55
CA ILE A 77 -0.01 2.19 6.29
C ILE A 77 0.28 0.85 6.99
N LEU A 78 1.10 0.02 6.36
CA LEU A 78 1.39 -1.31 6.86
C LEU A 78 2.61 -1.28 7.77
N LYS A 79 2.45 -1.71 9.02
CA LYS A 79 3.59 -1.92 9.93
C LYS A 79 4.49 -3.00 9.38
N LEU A 80 5.76 -2.68 9.22
CA LEU A 80 6.76 -3.67 8.85
C LEU A 80 7.08 -4.51 10.08
N LYS A 81 6.79 -5.81 9.99
CA LYS A 81 7.28 -6.79 10.96
C LYS A 81 8.61 -7.31 10.41
N MET A 82 9.72 -6.68 10.76
CA MET A 82 11.04 -7.26 10.51
C MET A 82 11.42 -8.16 11.69
N PRO A 83 11.51 -9.49 11.53
CA PRO A 83 12.20 -10.32 12.49
C PRO A 83 13.70 -10.06 12.35
N LEU A 84 14.26 -9.19 13.19
CA LEU A 84 15.70 -9.17 13.42
C LEU A 84 16.01 -10.23 14.47
N ASN A 85 16.53 -11.41 14.10
CA ASN A 85 17.81 -11.94 14.61
C ASN A 85 18.11 -13.37 14.13
N PRO A 86 19.40 -13.80 14.18
CA PRO A 86 19.68 -14.93 15.07
C PRO A 86 20.95 -14.81 15.95
N PHE A 87 21.61 -13.64 16.05
CA PHE A 87 22.83 -13.54 16.89
C PHE A 87 22.58 -12.81 18.22
N ASN A 88 22.55 -13.61 19.28
CA ASN A 88 22.68 -13.30 20.71
C ASN A 88 21.53 -12.58 21.44
N ASP A 89 20.95 -13.35 22.37
CA ASP A 89 20.00 -13.02 23.45
C ASP A 89 20.49 -11.99 24.50
N THR A 90 21.33 -11.01 24.15
CA THR A 90 21.87 -10.07 25.17
C THR A 90 21.71 -8.59 24.87
N HIS A 91 21.17 -8.21 23.71
CA HIS A 91 20.94 -6.80 23.41
C HIS A 91 19.48 -6.60 23.04
N LYS A 92 18.77 -5.77 23.82
CA LYS A 92 17.39 -5.34 23.55
C LYS A 92 17.30 -4.87 22.11
N ILE A 93 16.75 -5.72 21.24
CA ILE A 93 16.58 -5.43 19.83
C ILE A 93 15.59 -4.27 19.77
N GLY A 94 16.06 -3.10 19.39
CA GLY A 94 15.19 -1.97 19.09
C GLY A 94 14.29 -2.38 17.93
N VAL A 95 13.04 -2.70 18.23
CA VAL A 95 12.03 -2.96 17.20
C VAL A 95 11.88 -1.67 16.43
N PHE A 96 12.40 -1.65 15.20
CA PHE A 96 12.27 -0.48 14.38
C PHE A 96 10.79 -0.27 14.02
N ASN A 97 10.19 0.82 14.52
CA ASN A 97 8.80 1.18 14.27
C ASN A 97 8.66 1.84 12.88
N TRP A 98 8.96 1.10 11.82
CA TRP A 98 8.83 1.54 10.43
C TRP A 98 7.56 1.00 9.79
N CYS A 99 6.94 1.82 8.95
CA CYS A 99 5.74 1.50 8.22
C CYS A 99 5.96 1.68 6.73
N HIS A 100 5.14 0.97 5.96
CA HIS A 100 5.12 0.99 4.53
C HIS A 100 3.83 1.66 4.04
N PRO A 101 3.90 2.85 3.43
CA PRO A 101 2.76 3.48 2.80
C PRO A 101 2.44 2.76 1.49
N MET A 102 1.22 2.26 1.38
CA MET A 102 0.73 1.52 0.23
C MET A 102 0.20 2.44 -0.87
N ILE A 103 -0.15 3.68 -0.53
CA ILE A 103 -0.51 4.72 -1.48
C ILE A 103 0.77 5.43 -1.94
N ARG A 104 1.02 5.42 -3.23
CA ARG A 104 2.24 5.99 -3.82
C ARG A 104 1.92 6.91 -4.98
N GLU A 105 2.82 7.86 -5.23
CA GLU A 105 2.82 8.56 -6.51
C GLU A 105 3.12 7.57 -7.62
N LYS A 106 2.48 7.77 -8.76
CA LYS A 106 2.70 6.97 -9.97
C LYS A 106 4.19 7.06 -10.37
N PRO A 107 4.85 5.92 -10.67
CA PRO A 107 6.26 5.94 -11.08
C PRO A 107 6.43 6.62 -12.44
N LYS A 108 7.57 7.28 -12.68
CA LYS A 108 7.87 7.94 -13.96
C LYS A 108 7.80 6.99 -15.15
N ASP A 109 7.57 7.58 -16.33
CA ASP A 109 7.03 6.89 -17.50
C ASP A 109 7.79 5.64 -18.00
N GLY A 110 9.09 5.55 -17.72
CA GLY A 110 9.90 4.36 -18.03
C GLY A 110 9.54 3.08 -17.25
N MET A 111 8.71 3.15 -16.21
CA MET A 111 8.24 1.96 -15.47
C MET A 111 6.87 1.44 -15.94
N TYR A 112 6.20 2.11 -16.90
CA TYR A 112 4.85 1.75 -17.35
C TYR A 112 4.76 0.55 -18.28
N ALA A 113 5.87 0.11 -18.88
CA ALA A 113 5.86 -1.03 -19.81
C ALA A 113 5.27 -2.31 -19.17
N LYS A 114 5.31 -2.43 -17.84
CA LYS A 114 4.69 -3.54 -17.10
C LYS A 114 3.19 -3.38 -16.81
N PHE A 115 2.65 -2.17 -16.87
CA PHE A 115 1.31 -1.87 -16.36
C PHE A 115 0.30 -1.44 -17.44
N VAL A 116 0.71 -1.35 -18.71
CA VAL A 116 -0.16 -1.01 -19.87
C VAL A 116 -1.10 0.15 -19.54
N MET A 117 -0.54 1.22 -18.95
CA MET A 117 -1.33 2.39 -18.59
C MET A 117 -1.35 3.37 -19.77
N PRO A 118 -2.50 3.97 -20.12
CA PRO A 118 -2.55 5.01 -21.12
C PRO A 118 -1.67 6.22 -20.72
N GLU A 119 -1.07 6.86 -21.71
CA GLU A 119 0.02 7.84 -21.54
C GLU A 119 -0.39 9.14 -20.83
N ASN A 120 -1.69 9.45 -20.70
CA ASN A 120 -2.17 10.76 -20.25
C ASN A 120 -2.99 10.73 -18.94
N ASN A 121 -2.60 9.87 -18.00
CA ASN A 121 -3.42 9.49 -16.86
C ASN A 121 -2.82 9.91 -15.51
N THR A 122 -2.14 11.06 -15.45
CA THR A 122 -1.44 11.54 -14.25
C THR A 122 -2.37 11.83 -13.08
N ASP A 123 -3.65 12.09 -13.36
CA ASP A 123 -4.68 12.42 -12.37
C ASP A 123 -5.61 11.24 -12.03
N GLN A 124 -5.22 10.01 -12.40
CA GLN A 124 -6.03 8.81 -12.14
C GLN A 124 -5.49 7.97 -10.99
N TRP A 125 -6.42 7.32 -10.29
CA TRP A 125 -6.11 6.25 -9.34
C TRP A 125 -5.87 4.94 -10.09
N VAL A 126 -4.85 4.19 -9.65
CA VAL A 126 -4.58 2.83 -10.12
C VAL A 126 -4.64 1.90 -8.92
N PHE A 127 -5.60 0.98 -8.93
CA PHE A 127 -5.84 0.06 -7.86
C PHE A 127 -5.04 -1.24 -8.07
N GLY A 128 -4.10 -1.52 -7.16
CA GLY A 128 -3.40 -2.81 -7.12
C GLY A 128 -4.03 -3.80 -6.15
N GLN A 129 -3.25 -4.82 -5.75
CA GLN A 129 -3.75 -5.97 -5.00
C GLN A 129 -4.44 -5.59 -3.67
N LEU A 130 -3.99 -4.53 -2.99
CA LEU A 130 -4.60 -4.09 -1.73
C LEU A 130 -6.11 -3.79 -1.88
N PHE A 131 -6.51 -3.20 -3.00
CA PHE A 131 -7.92 -2.94 -3.30
C PHE A 131 -8.66 -4.26 -3.60
N PHE A 132 -8.06 -5.13 -4.41
CA PHE A 132 -8.66 -6.40 -4.80
C PHE A 132 -8.82 -7.40 -3.64
N ASN A 133 -8.04 -7.26 -2.56
CA ASN A 133 -8.26 -8.02 -1.33
C ASN A 133 -9.59 -7.66 -0.63
N LYS A 134 -10.18 -6.51 -0.97
CA LYS A 134 -11.44 -6.00 -0.40
C LYS A 134 -12.60 -6.00 -1.38
N ALA A 135 -12.39 -6.47 -2.60
CA ALA A 135 -13.40 -6.45 -3.64
C ALA A 135 -13.33 -7.74 -4.46
N CYS A 136 -14.46 -8.43 -4.58
CA CYS A 136 -14.67 -9.37 -5.66
C CYS A 136 -14.90 -8.57 -6.95
N VAL A 137 -14.03 -8.82 -7.93
CA VAL A 137 -14.06 -8.11 -9.20
C VAL A 137 -14.37 -9.08 -10.31
N ALA A 138 -15.41 -8.79 -11.09
CA ALA A 138 -15.78 -9.57 -12.25
C ALA A 138 -15.73 -8.69 -13.49
N PHE A 139 -15.00 -9.16 -14.50
CA PHE A 139 -14.93 -8.54 -15.81
C PHE A 139 -15.83 -9.33 -16.76
N LYS A 140 -16.80 -8.65 -17.36
CA LYS A 140 -17.58 -9.21 -18.45
C LYS A 140 -17.08 -8.58 -19.75
N TYR A 141 -16.42 -9.40 -20.54
CA TYR A 141 -15.98 -9.02 -21.88
C TYR A 141 -17.13 -9.26 -22.87
N GLY A 142 -17.34 -8.32 -23.79
CA GLY A 142 -18.40 -8.32 -24.81
C GLY A 142 -18.32 -7.04 -25.64
N GLU A 143 -19.31 -6.78 -26.49
CA GLU A 143 -19.39 -5.54 -27.29
C GLU A 143 -19.34 -4.29 -26.42
N THR A 144 -19.95 -4.35 -25.23
CA THR A 144 -19.82 -3.35 -24.18
C THR A 144 -19.15 -3.99 -22.96
N PRO A 145 -17.84 -3.78 -22.75
CA PRO A 145 -17.15 -4.28 -21.57
C PRO A 145 -17.80 -3.74 -20.29
N GLN A 146 -18.00 -4.62 -19.30
CA GLN A 146 -18.59 -4.26 -18.00
C GLN A 146 -17.68 -4.72 -16.86
N LEU A 147 -17.60 -3.88 -15.83
CA LEU A 147 -16.91 -4.17 -14.58
C LEU A 147 -17.95 -4.23 -13.45
N ALA A 148 -17.99 -5.36 -12.74
CA ALA A 148 -18.80 -5.51 -11.54
C ALA A 148 -17.88 -5.62 -10.32
N LEU A 149 -18.26 -4.91 -9.26
CA LEU A 149 -17.55 -4.87 -7.99
C LEU A 149 -18.52 -5.22 -6.86
N ALA A 150 -18.11 -6.13 -5.99
CA ALA A 150 -18.86 -6.48 -4.79
C ALA A 150 -17.88 -6.62 -3.60
N PRO A 151 -18.30 -6.30 -2.37
CA PRO A 151 -17.50 -6.65 -1.20
C PRO A 151 -17.36 -8.18 -1.11
N PRO A 152 -16.22 -8.71 -0.61
CA PRO A 152 -16.08 -10.14 -0.36
C PRO A 152 -17.17 -10.57 0.63
N LYS A 153 -17.92 -11.62 0.28
CA LYS A 153 -18.84 -12.23 1.25
C LYS A 153 -18.01 -12.69 2.44
N ALA A 154 -18.41 -12.30 3.65
CA ALA A 154 -17.93 -12.96 4.85
C ALA A 154 -18.18 -14.46 4.67
N ILE A 155 -17.13 -15.27 4.75
CA ILE A 155 -17.29 -16.71 4.90
C ILE A 155 -17.98 -16.84 6.26
N ALA A 156 -19.28 -17.13 6.25
CA ALA A 156 -19.96 -17.53 7.46
C ALA A 156 -19.20 -18.76 7.96
N ASN A 157 -18.48 -18.63 9.09
CA ASN A 157 -17.97 -19.81 9.77
C ASN A 157 -19.18 -20.71 10.03
N PRO A 158 -19.24 -21.92 9.45
CA PRO A 158 -20.25 -22.86 9.89
C PRO A 158 -19.92 -23.13 11.36
N SER A 159 -20.82 -22.71 12.24
CA SER A 159 -20.79 -23.07 13.65
C SER A 159 -20.80 -24.61 13.72
N HIS A 160 -19.65 -25.19 14.06
CA HIS A 160 -19.52 -26.59 14.43
C HIS A 160 -19.31 -26.67 15.93
#